data_AF-A0A671LTW9-F1
#
_entry.id   AF-A0A671LTW9-F1
#
_cell.length_a   1.000
_cell.length_b   1.000
_cell.length_c   1.000
_cell.angle_alpha   90.00
_cell.angle_beta   90.00
_cell.angle_gamma   90.00
#
_symmetry.space_group_name_H-M   'P 1'
#
loop_
_entity.id
_entity.type
_entity.pdbx_description
1 polymer ?
#
loop_
_entity_poly.entity_id
_entity_poly.type
_entity_poly.pdbx_seq_one_letter_code
_entity_poly.pdbx_strand_id
1 'polypeptide(L)'
;MIHLSEDGVKVVESNGTESQFQIYTAGIHIITVVKGLLNLIWDYKTSLMVQLHPKFKGKVCGLCGNFDDNANNDFVKHNGEVVTDPEDSGNSWKVDPKCQDNMIEPCEINSQRRARAQRHCRIINREVFLSNIFSFFFILDSGPYYDACVRDTYTCDSVVNCDCFCTAVAAYAAECRKKGVCVTWRTPDLCHVCCDKYNSLGECDWHYESCKEPCRKTCRNPSGNCSDQIPLVEG
;
A
#
# COMPACT_ATOMS: atom_id res chain seq x y z
N MET A 1 12.94 14.68 7.11
CA MET A 1 12.70 13.82 5.94
C MET A 1 12.91 12.34 6.30
N ILE A 2 11.96 11.47 5.95
CA ILE A 2 12.09 10.01 6.08
C ILE A 2 12.39 9.46 4.68
N HIS A 3 13.49 8.72 4.55
CA HIS A 3 13.94 8.10 3.31
C HIS A 3 13.72 6.58 3.41
N LEU A 4 12.85 6.05 2.55
CA LEU A 4 12.60 4.62 2.42
C LEU A 4 13.40 4.10 1.22
N SER A 5 14.18 3.04 1.43
CA SER A 5 15.02 2.44 0.38
C SER A 5 15.19 0.94 0.63
N GLU A 6 15.75 0.22 -0.33
CA GLU A 6 16.06 -1.21 -0.18
C GLU A 6 16.97 -1.49 1.04
N ASP A 7 17.84 -0.55 1.40
CA ASP A 7 18.65 -0.58 2.63
C ASP A 7 17.85 -0.39 3.94
N GLY A 8 16.54 -0.19 3.84
CA GLY A 8 15.64 0.15 4.94
C GLY A 8 15.32 1.65 5.07
N VAL A 9 14.94 2.06 6.28
CA VAL A 9 14.47 3.41 6.60
C VAL A 9 15.62 4.26 7.16
N LYS A 10 15.92 5.38 6.51
CA LYS A 10 16.90 6.39 6.96
C LYS A 10 16.19 7.71 7.27
N VAL A 11 16.49 8.34 8.40
CA VAL A 11 15.94 9.68 8.75
C VAL A 11 17.02 10.72 8.47
N VAL A 12 16.78 11.57 7.46
CA VAL A 12 17.81 12.45 6.88
C VAL A 12 17.80 13.85 7.52
N GLU A 13 16.64 14.34 7.97
CA GLU A 13 16.53 15.65 8.62
C GLU A 13 15.43 15.64 9.70
N SER A 14 15.78 16.09 10.89
CA SER A 14 14.87 16.41 11.99
C SER A 14 15.06 17.90 12.30
N ASN A 15 14.05 18.74 12.07
CA ASN A 15 14.10 20.20 12.30
C ASN A 15 14.07 20.54 13.81
N GLY A 16 15.01 20.02 14.59
CA GLY A 16 15.17 20.34 16.02
C GLY A 16 14.08 19.79 16.95
N THR A 17 12.94 19.33 16.43
CA THR A 17 12.01 18.46 17.15
C THR A 17 12.41 17.02 16.88
N GLU A 18 13.09 16.36 17.81
CA GLU A 18 13.16 14.89 17.86
C GLU A 18 11.71 14.36 17.91
N SER A 19 11.09 14.23 16.74
CA SER A 19 9.82 13.56 16.62
C SER A 19 10.11 12.13 16.98
N GLN A 20 9.59 11.66 18.13
CA GLN A 20 9.74 10.28 18.54
C GLN A 20 9.06 9.40 17.48
N PHE A 21 9.87 8.81 16.61
CA PHE A 21 9.42 7.84 15.64
C PHE A 21 9.78 6.44 16.12
N GLN A 22 8.92 5.49 15.81
CA GLN A 22 9.12 4.08 16.13
C GLN A 22 9.03 3.29 14.82
N ILE A 23 10.00 2.42 14.60
CA ILE A 23 10.07 1.58 13.40
C ILE A 23 9.84 0.14 13.83
N TYR A 24 8.85 -0.48 13.22
CA TYR A 24 8.49 -1.87 13.42
C TYR A 24 8.59 -2.62 12.11
N THR A 25 9.03 -3.87 12.18
CA THR A 25 8.85 -4.83 11.11
C THR A 25 7.68 -5.72 11.49
N ALA A 26 6.68 -5.80 10.64
CA ALA A 26 5.47 -6.58 10.88
C ALA A 26 5.03 -7.29 9.59
N GLY A 27 5.15 -8.62 9.60
CA GLY A 27 4.94 -9.44 8.41
C GLY A 27 5.85 -9.00 7.27
N ILE A 28 5.26 -8.73 6.11
CA ILE A 28 5.97 -8.26 4.91
C ILE A 28 6.12 -6.73 4.82
N HIS A 29 5.93 -6.00 5.93
CA HIS A 29 5.92 -4.53 5.94
C HIS A 29 6.94 -3.92 6.91
N ILE A 30 7.42 -2.71 6.59
CA ILE A 30 7.96 -1.76 7.56
C ILE A 30 6.87 -0.78 7.95
N ILE A 31 6.72 -0.55 9.25
CA ILE A 31 5.80 0.43 9.80
C ILE A 31 6.60 1.48 10.54
N THR A 32 6.53 2.73 10.07
CA THR A 32 7.11 3.89 10.75
C THR A 32 6.00 4.71 11.38
N VAL A 33 5.97 4.74 12.70
CA VAL A 33 5.00 5.50 13.49
C VAL A 33 5.64 6.81 13.90
N VAL A 34 5.06 7.94 13.49
CA VAL A 34 5.41 9.26 14.00
C VAL A 34 4.33 9.69 14.97
N LYS A 35 4.62 9.56 16.27
CA LYS A 35 3.60 9.62 17.33
C LYS A 35 2.75 10.89 17.25
N GLY A 36 1.43 10.72 17.19
CA GLY A 36 0.47 11.81 17.13
C GLY A 36 0.46 12.58 15.80
N LEU A 37 1.18 12.12 14.78
CA LEU A 37 1.27 12.77 13.47
C LEU A 37 0.77 11.86 12.34
N LEU A 38 1.52 10.81 12.02
CA LEU A 38 1.22 9.91 10.91
C LEU A 38 1.87 8.53 11.09
N ASN A 39 1.36 7.55 10.35
CA ASN A 39 2.01 6.25 10.16
C ASN A 39 2.35 6.06 8.67
N LEU A 40 3.51 5.47 8.40
CA LEU A 40 3.92 4.99 7.08
C LEU A 40 3.99 3.48 7.11
N ILE A 41 3.34 2.82 6.15
CA ILE A 41 3.36 1.36 6.01
C ILE A 41 3.85 1.06 4.59
N TRP A 42 5.01 0.42 4.48
CA TRP A 42 5.69 0.15 3.21
C TRP A 42 5.97 -1.34 3.05
N ASP A 43 5.72 -1.89 1.87
CA ASP A 43 5.85 -3.32 1.55
C ASP A 43 7.26 -3.76 1.13
N TYR A 44 8.27 -2.93 1.38
CA TYR A 44 9.65 -3.07 0.86
C TYR A 44 9.77 -3.00 -0.67
N LYS A 45 8.67 -2.72 -1.39
CA LYS A 45 8.62 -2.65 -2.85
C LYS A 45 8.01 -1.31 -3.25
N THR A 46 6.84 -1.33 -3.87
CA THR A 46 6.22 -0.16 -4.51
C THR A 46 4.94 0.31 -3.81
N SER A 47 4.46 -0.40 -2.79
CA SER A 47 3.25 -0.01 -2.05
C SER A 47 3.61 0.78 -0.80
N LEU A 48 3.25 2.06 -0.80
CA LEU A 48 3.33 2.93 0.37
C LEU A 48 1.95 3.40 0.77
N MET A 49 1.59 3.18 2.04
CA MET A 49 0.39 3.68 2.65
C MET A 49 0.75 4.73 3.70
N VAL A 50 0.13 5.92 3.56
CA VAL A 50 0.26 7.02 4.50
C VAL A 50 -1.06 7.16 5.26
N GLN A 51 -0.98 7.08 6.58
CA GLN A 51 -2.13 7.32 7.47
C GLN A 51 -1.88 8.58 8.27
N LEU A 52 -2.71 9.61 8.06
CA LEU A 52 -2.59 10.88 8.77
C LEU A 52 -3.53 10.93 9.97
N HIS A 53 -3.08 11.57 11.06
CA HIS A 53 -3.97 11.89 12.17
C HIS A 53 -5.09 12.84 11.68
N PRO A 54 -6.36 12.67 12.12
CA PRO A 54 -7.49 13.52 11.70
C PRO A 54 -7.32 15.04 11.94
N LYS A 55 -6.31 15.46 12.70
CA LYS A 55 -6.02 16.87 12.97
C LYS A 55 -5.49 17.62 11.73
N PHE A 56 -5.03 16.86 10.74
CA PHE A 56 -4.53 17.33 9.46
C PHE A 56 -5.60 17.44 8.38
N LYS A 57 -6.86 17.12 8.71
CA LYS A 57 -7.98 17.24 7.78
C LYS A 57 -8.06 18.66 7.20
N GLY A 58 -8.06 18.79 5.88
CA GLY A 58 -8.05 20.07 5.15
C GLY A 58 -6.79 20.92 5.35
N LYS A 59 -5.68 20.34 5.82
CA LYS A 59 -4.41 21.06 6.11
C LYS A 59 -3.21 20.48 5.37
N VAL A 60 -3.45 19.55 4.45
CA VAL A 60 -2.40 18.94 3.63
C VAL A 60 -2.68 19.23 2.17
N CYS A 61 -1.69 19.00 1.34
CA CYS A 61 -1.75 19.11 -0.10
C CYS A 61 -0.72 18.16 -0.72
N GLY A 62 -0.83 17.93 -2.02
CA GLY A 62 0.06 17.05 -2.77
C GLY A 62 -0.71 16.02 -3.57
N LEU A 63 0.00 14.98 -4.01
CA LEU A 63 -0.56 13.89 -4.82
C LEU A 63 -1.64 13.06 -4.10
N CYS A 64 -1.71 13.14 -2.76
CA CYS A 64 -2.75 12.46 -1.97
C CYS A 64 -3.97 13.34 -1.68
N GLY A 65 -4.10 14.47 -2.38
CA GLY A 65 -5.22 15.40 -2.19
C GLY A 65 -5.07 16.31 -0.97
N ASN A 66 -6.20 16.87 -0.52
CA ASN A 66 -6.24 17.86 0.56
C ASN A 66 -6.76 17.29 1.91
N PHE A 67 -7.21 16.03 1.89
CA PHE A 67 -7.75 15.30 3.03
C PHE A 67 -8.94 16.04 3.69
N ASP A 68 -9.94 16.49 2.92
CA ASP A 68 -11.14 17.19 3.42
C ASP A 68 -12.43 16.34 3.42
N ASP A 69 -12.35 15.06 3.05
CA ASP A 69 -13.44 14.10 2.78
C ASP A 69 -14.23 14.35 1.48
N ASN A 70 -13.75 15.19 0.56
CA ASN A 70 -14.36 15.44 -0.73
C ASN A 70 -13.45 15.04 -1.90
N ALA A 71 -13.61 13.80 -2.39
CA ALA A 71 -12.81 13.30 -3.51
C ALA A 71 -12.90 14.13 -4.81
N ASN A 72 -13.94 14.97 -4.97
CA ASN A 72 -14.12 15.76 -6.19
C ASN A 72 -13.16 16.95 -6.32
N ASN A 73 -12.42 17.29 -5.27
CA ASN A 73 -11.47 18.41 -5.28
C ASN A 73 -10.04 17.99 -4.93
N ASP A 74 -9.72 16.69 -4.98
CA ASP A 74 -8.40 16.19 -4.60
C ASP A 74 -7.31 16.45 -5.66
N PHE A 75 -7.69 16.63 -6.92
CA PHE A 75 -6.77 17.05 -7.98
C PHE A 75 -6.52 18.56 -7.91
N VAL A 76 -5.59 18.95 -7.04
CA VAL A 76 -5.14 20.33 -6.85
C VAL A 76 -3.71 20.47 -7.33
N LYS A 77 -3.40 21.58 -8.01
CA LYS A 77 -2.03 21.92 -8.40
C LYS A 77 -1.26 22.58 -7.27
N HIS A 78 0.07 22.64 -7.38
CA HIS A 78 0.92 23.29 -6.37
C HIS A 78 0.55 24.77 -6.08
N ASN A 79 -0.11 25.45 -7.03
CA ASN A 79 -0.58 26.84 -6.92
C ASN A 79 -1.97 26.97 -6.26
N GLY A 80 -2.60 25.85 -5.87
CA GLY A 80 -3.94 25.80 -5.25
C GLY A 80 -5.11 25.70 -6.22
N GLU A 81 -4.87 25.67 -7.53
CA GLU A 81 -5.92 25.52 -8.54
C GLU A 81 -6.43 24.08 -8.59
N VAL A 82 -7.76 23.90 -8.51
CA VAL A 82 -8.42 22.60 -8.68
C VAL A 82 -8.57 22.32 -10.17
N VAL A 83 -8.13 21.14 -10.60
CA VAL A 83 -8.19 20.68 -11.98
C VAL A 83 -8.91 19.34 -12.07
N THR A 84 -9.39 18.97 -13.25
CA THR A 84 -10.05 17.67 -13.48
C THR A 84 -9.08 16.62 -14.02
N ASP A 85 -7.95 17.06 -14.56
CA ASP A 85 -6.95 16.18 -15.16
C ASP A 85 -5.90 15.77 -14.10
N PRO A 86 -5.81 14.47 -13.74
CA PRO A 86 -4.82 13.99 -12.80
C PRO A 86 -3.38 14.18 -13.28
N GLU A 87 -3.13 14.24 -14.61
CA GLU A 87 -1.79 14.47 -15.16
C GLU A 87 -1.35 15.92 -14.94
N ASP A 88 -2.24 16.90 -15.15
CA ASP A 88 -1.96 18.31 -14.87
C ASP A 88 -1.69 18.52 -13.37
N SER A 89 -2.52 17.91 -12.50
CA SER A 89 -2.27 17.93 -11.05
C SER A 89 -0.92 17.29 -10.72
N GLY A 90 -0.64 16.08 -11.21
CA GLY A 90 0.58 15.33 -10.92
C GLY A 90 1.86 16.03 -11.37
N ASN A 91 1.90 16.53 -12.60
CA ASN A 91 3.05 17.24 -13.16
C ASN A 91 3.33 18.57 -12.41
N SER A 92 2.31 19.19 -11.82
CA SER A 92 2.48 20.40 -11.00
C SER A 92 3.23 20.16 -9.68
N TRP A 93 3.26 18.92 -9.17
CA TRP A 93 3.88 18.56 -7.88
C TRP A 93 5.34 18.06 -8.00
N LYS A 94 5.96 18.16 -9.17
CA LYS A 94 7.38 17.79 -9.36
C LYS A 94 8.30 18.59 -8.43
N VAL A 95 9.24 17.89 -7.80
CA VAL A 95 10.23 18.52 -6.89
C VAL A 95 11.34 19.23 -7.67
N ASP A 96 11.86 18.59 -8.73
CA ASP A 96 12.82 19.20 -9.64
C ASP A 96 12.10 19.65 -10.93
N PRO A 97 12.06 20.96 -11.23
CA PRO A 97 11.47 21.47 -12.47
C PRO A 97 12.12 20.93 -13.75
N LYS A 98 13.34 20.39 -13.67
CA LYS A 98 14.04 19.79 -14.81
C LYS A 98 13.49 18.42 -15.21
N CYS A 99 12.71 17.78 -14.34
CA CYS A 99 12.01 16.55 -14.69
C CYS A 99 11.01 16.84 -15.82
N GLN A 100 11.01 16.00 -16.85
CA GLN A 100 10.02 16.08 -17.93
C GLN A 100 8.63 15.82 -17.36
N ASP A 101 7.62 16.45 -17.97
CA ASP A 101 6.23 16.08 -17.70
C ASP A 101 6.02 14.63 -18.11
N ASN A 102 5.32 13.87 -17.27
CA ASN A 102 4.83 12.58 -17.69
C ASN A 102 3.81 12.83 -18.80
N MET A 103 4.13 12.35 -20.00
CA MET A 103 3.15 12.10 -21.03
C MET A 103 2.87 10.61 -20.98
N ILE A 104 1.63 10.20 -20.70
CA ILE A 104 1.25 8.80 -20.88
C ILE A 104 1.33 8.53 -22.37
N GLU A 105 2.47 8.04 -22.84
CA GLU A 105 2.51 7.44 -24.16
C GLU A 105 1.53 6.26 -24.12
N PRO A 106 0.59 6.17 -25.08
CA PRO A 106 -0.28 5.00 -25.18
C PRO A 106 0.64 3.79 -25.30
N CYS A 107 0.78 3.02 -24.22
CA CYS A 107 1.57 1.79 -24.27
C CYS A 107 1.07 1.01 -25.48
N GLU A 108 1.96 0.59 -26.39
CA GLU A 108 1.57 -0.26 -27.50
C GLU A 108 0.74 -1.41 -26.95
N ILE A 109 -0.55 -1.45 -27.32
CA ILE A 109 -1.50 -2.37 -26.71
C ILE A 109 -1.18 -3.76 -27.24
N ASN A 110 -0.29 -4.48 -26.54
CA ASN A 110 -0.15 -5.91 -26.74
C ASN A 110 -1.42 -6.58 -26.19
N SER A 111 -2.37 -6.83 -27.10
CA SER A 111 -3.69 -7.39 -26.78
C SER A 111 -3.61 -8.71 -26.01
N GLN A 112 -2.59 -9.53 -26.27
CA GLN A 112 -2.37 -10.80 -25.58
C GLN A 112 -1.92 -10.59 -24.12
N ARG A 113 -0.98 -9.68 -23.87
CA ARG A 113 -0.54 -9.33 -22.51
C ARG A 113 -1.69 -8.76 -21.70
N ARG A 114 -2.50 -7.87 -22.28
CA ARG A 114 -3.70 -7.32 -21.64
C ARG A 114 -4.72 -8.40 -21.30
N ALA A 115 -5.03 -9.30 -22.23
CA ALA A 115 -5.98 -10.39 -21.99
C ALA A 115 -5.50 -11.36 -20.88
N ARG A 116 -4.19 -11.63 -20.82
CA ARG A 116 -3.58 -12.41 -19.73
C ARG A 116 -3.69 -11.69 -18.39
N ALA A 117 -3.36 -10.39 -18.35
CA ALA A 117 -3.49 -9.57 -17.14
C ALA A 117 -4.94 -9.54 -16.61
N GLN A 118 -5.92 -9.31 -17.49
CA GLN A 118 -7.34 -9.39 -17.15
C GLN A 118 -7.72 -10.74 -16.55
N ARG A 119 -7.22 -11.85 -17.11
CA ARG A 119 -7.50 -13.19 -16.58
C ARG A 119 -6.96 -13.37 -15.16
N HIS A 120 -5.73 -12.93 -14.89
CA HIS A 120 -5.10 -13.03 -13.56
C HIS A 120 -5.78 -12.13 -12.53
N CYS A 121 -6.03 -10.87 -12.88
CA CYS A 121 -6.62 -9.87 -11.97
C CYS A 121 -8.09 -10.13 -11.63
N ARG A 122 -8.77 -11.06 -12.31
CA ARG A 122 -10.14 -11.48 -11.95
C ARG A 122 -10.27 -11.95 -10.51
N ILE A 123 -9.20 -12.37 -9.85
CA ILE A 123 -9.23 -12.73 -8.42
C ILE A 123 -9.81 -11.62 -7.53
N ILE A 124 -9.57 -10.35 -7.86
CA ILE A 124 -10.09 -9.18 -7.13
C ILE A 124 -11.63 -9.19 -7.08
N ASN A 125 -12.28 -9.78 -8.09
CA ASN A 125 -13.73 -9.85 -8.23
C ASN A 125 -14.30 -11.23 -7.83
N ARG A 126 -13.50 -12.12 -7.25
CA ARG A 126 -13.95 -13.48 -6.86
C ARG A 126 -14.47 -13.53 -5.42
N GLU A 127 -15.16 -14.63 -5.13
CA GLU A 127 -15.70 -14.94 -3.80
C GLU A 127 -14.69 -14.85 -2.66
N VAL A 128 -13.39 -15.08 -2.90
CA VAL A 128 -12.38 -14.91 -1.85
C VAL A 128 -12.40 -13.50 -1.22
N PHE A 129 -12.74 -12.46 -2.00
CA PHE A 129 -12.95 -11.09 -1.52
C PHE A 129 -14.41 -10.77 -1.15
N LEU A 130 -15.38 -11.60 -1.57
CA LEU A 130 -16.83 -11.38 -1.38
C LEU A 130 -17.48 -12.30 -0.32
N SER A 131 -16.74 -13.26 0.24
CA SER A 131 -17.28 -14.40 1.00
C SER A 131 -17.73 -14.09 2.43
N ASN A 132 -17.37 -12.93 2.99
CA ASN A 132 -17.85 -12.53 4.32
C ASN A 132 -19.15 -11.73 4.21
N ILE A 133 -20.17 -12.08 5.00
CA ILE A 133 -21.46 -11.35 5.09
C ILE A 133 -21.24 -9.84 5.36
N PHE A 134 -20.20 -9.48 6.11
CA PHE A 134 -19.77 -8.09 6.31
C PHE A 134 -19.22 -7.41 5.05
N SER A 135 -18.54 -8.17 4.17
CA SER A 135 -18.05 -7.67 2.88
C SER A 135 -19.20 -7.21 1.98
N PHE A 136 -20.37 -7.85 2.08
CA PHE A 136 -21.56 -7.49 1.31
C PHE A 136 -22.19 -6.14 1.73
N PHE A 137 -22.05 -5.72 2.99
CA PHE A 137 -22.51 -4.41 3.46
C PHE A 137 -21.47 -3.29 3.30
N PHE A 138 -20.20 -3.66 3.17
CA PHE A 138 -19.06 -2.74 3.06
C PHE A 138 -18.38 -2.79 1.69
N ILE A 139 -19.04 -3.32 0.65
CA ILE A 139 -18.47 -3.58 -0.69
C ILE A 139 -17.61 -2.39 -1.11
N LEU A 140 -16.30 -2.58 -0.97
CA LEU A 140 -15.32 -1.65 -1.48
C LEU A 140 -15.36 -1.82 -2.98
N ASP A 141 -15.62 -0.73 -3.70
CA ASP A 141 -15.58 -0.74 -5.16
C ASP A 141 -14.24 -1.32 -5.61
N SER A 142 -14.31 -2.52 -6.18
CA SER A 142 -13.14 -3.27 -6.63
C SER A 142 -12.68 -2.80 -8.00
N GLY A 143 -13.48 -1.98 -8.70
CA GLY A 143 -13.19 -1.48 -10.05
C GLY A 143 -11.82 -0.82 -10.17
N PRO A 144 -11.52 0.22 -9.36
CA PRO A 144 -10.21 0.89 -9.40
C PRO A 144 -9.03 -0.06 -9.13
N TYR A 145 -9.19 -1.02 -8.21
CA TYR A 145 -8.15 -2.01 -7.90
C TYR A 145 -7.96 -3.05 -9.01
N TYR A 146 -9.05 -3.48 -9.64
CA TYR A 146 -9.01 -4.36 -10.81
C TYR A 146 -8.32 -3.67 -11.98
N ASP A 147 -8.69 -2.43 -12.29
CA ASP A 147 -8.10 -1.67 -13.39
C ASP A 147 -6.60 -1.39 -13.15
N ALA A 148 -6.23 -1.05 -11.90
CA ALA A 148 -4.83 -0.91 -11.51
C ALA A 148 -4.07 -2.24 -11.65
N CYS A 149 -4.61 -3.35 -11.16
CA CYS A 149 -3.99 -4.67 -11.30
C CYS A 149 -3.77 -5.03 -12.76
N VAL A 150 -4.77 -4.81 -13.63
CA VAL A 150 -4.64 -5.10 -15.06
C VAL A 150 -3.53 -4.28 -15.66
N ARG A 151 -3.51 -2.97 -15.38
CA ARG A 151 -2.48 -2.04 -15.86
C ARG A 151 -1.09 -2.48 -15.45
N ASP A 152 -0.88 -2.68 -14.15
CA ASP A 152 0.43 -2.97 -13.60
C ASP A 152 0.92 -4.38 -14.02
N THR A 153 0.00 -5.33 -14.19
CA THR A 153 0.36 -6.71 -14.61
C THR A 153 0.77 -6.78 -16.08
N TYR A 154 0.21 -5.95 -16.98
CA TYR A 154 0.57 -6.01 -18.40
C TYR A 154 1.83 -5.19 -18.74
N THR A 155 2.11 -4.12 -18.00
CA THR A 155 3.30 -3.27 -18.18
C THR A 155 4.56 -3.87 -17.57
N CYS A 156 4.41 -4.76 -16.59
CA CYS A 156 5.51 -5.47 -15.96
C CYS A 156 6.11 -6.50 -16.94
N ASP A 157 7.31 -6.24 -17.45
CA ASP A 157 7.95 -7.03 -18.51
C ASP A 157 8.38 -8.44 -18.09
N SER A 158 8.44 -8.70 -16.77
CA SER A 158 8.87 -9.99 -16.29
C SER A 158 7.69 -10.95 -16.13
N VAL A 159 7.57 -11.87 -17.08
CA VAL A 159 6.87 -13.16 -16.89
C VAL A 159 7.48 -13.93 -15.68
N VAL A 160 8.65 -13.51 -15.20
CA VAL A 160 9.47 -14.11 -14.14
C VAL A 160 9.18 -13.54 -12.74
N ASN A 161 8.82 -12.25 -12.58
CA ASN A 161 8.50 -11.70 -11.25
C ASN A 161 6.99 -11.43 -11.15
N CYS A 162 6.29 -12.26 -10.37
CA CYS A 162 4.89 -12.06 -10.00
C CYS A 162 4.66 -10.81 -9.13
N ASP A 163 5.70 -9.99 -8.87
CA ASP A 163 5.67 -8.90 -7.92
C ASP A 163 4.63 -7.84 -8.25
N CYS A 164 4.52 -7.40 -9.51
CA CYS A 164 3.54 -6.39 -9.91
C CYS A 164 2.09 -6.84 -9.67
N PHE A 165 1.76 -8.05 -10.09
CA PHE A 165 0.44 -8.65 -9.87
C PHE A 165 0.15 -8.84 -8.37
N CYS A 166 1.10 -9.43 -7.63
CA CYS A 166 0.92 -9.73 -6.22
C CYS A 166 0.80 -8.45 -5.36
N THR A 167 1.58 -7.41 -5.67
CA THR A 167 1.49 -6.11 -4.99
C THR A 167 0.15 -5.44 -5.26
N ALA A 168 -0.36 -5.49 -6.51
CA ALA A 168 -1.66 -4.93 -6.84
C ALA A 168 -2.82 -5.64 -6.12
N VAL A 169 -2.81 -6.98 -6.05
CA VAL A 169 -3.83 -7.73 -5.30
C VAL A 169 -3.69 -7.51 -3.79
N ALA A 170 -2.46 -7.45 -3.27
CA ALA A 170 -2.19 -7.16 -1.86
C ALA A 170 -2.72 -5.78 -1.44
N ALA A 171 -2.69 -4.78 -2.34
CA ALA A 171 -3.24 -3.45 -2.07
C ALA A 171 -4.75 -3.49 -1.81
N TYR A 172 -5.52 -4.25 -2.60
CA TYR A 172 -6.95 -4.42 -2.35
C TYR A 172 -7.21 -5.19 -1.05
N ALA A 173 -6.44 -6.25 -0.79
CA ALA A 173 -6.51 -6.97 0.47
C ALA A 173 -6.22 -6.06 1.68
N ALA A 174 -5.27 -5.12 1.57
CA ALA A 174 -4.96 -4.15 2.61
C ALA A 174 -6.13 -3.20 2.90
N GLU A 175 -6.90 -2.78 1.89
CA GLU A 175 -8.09 -1.97 2.09
C GLU A 175 -9.24 -2.75 2.73
N CYS A 176 -9.44 -4.02 2.35
CA CYS A 176 -10.35 -4.91 3.06
C CYS A 176 -9.98 -5.00 4.55
N ARG A 177 -8.69 -5.18 4.86
CA ARG A 177 -8.19 -5.26 6.23
C ARG A 177 -8.44 -3.99 7.04
N LYS A 178 -8.29 -2.80 6.44
CA LYS A 178 -8.64 -1.53 7.11
C LYS A 178 -10.10 -1.45 7.54
N LYS A 179 -10.99 -2.15 6.84
CA LYS A 179 -12.42 -2.25 7.17
C LYS A 179 -12.75 -3.45 8.07
N GLY A 180 -11.72 -4.14 8.59
CA GLY A 180 -11.88 -5.32 9.46
C GLY A 180 -12.19 -6.61 8.70
N VAL A 181 -12.05 -6.62 7.36
CA VAL A 181 -12.28 -7.82 6.53
C VAL A 181 -10.94 -8.48 6.21
N CYS A 182 -10.73 -9.66 6.77
CA CYS A 182 -9.52 -10.45 6.56
C CYS A 182 -9.67 -11.41 5.39
N VAL A 183 -8.91 -11.16 4.32
CA VAL A 183 -8.97 -11.95 3.08
C VAL A 183 -7.72 -12.81 2.94
N THR A 184 -7.90 -14.13 2.88
CA THR A 184 -6.83 -15.09 2.61
C THR A 184 -6.85 -15.48 1.14
N TRP A 185 -6.04 -14.76 0.35
CA TRP A 185 -6.03 -14.87 -1.12
C TRP A 185 -4.77 -15.54 -1.68
N ARG A 186 -3.67 -15.59 -0.91
CA ARG A 186 -2.44 -16.27 -1.30
C ARG A 186 -2.58 -17.78 -1.19
N THR A 187 -1.94 -18.49 -2.09
CA THR A 187 -1.82 -19.96 -2.08
C THR A 187 -0.38 -20.37 -2.42
N PRO A 188 0.01 -21.65 -2.26
CA PRO A 188 1.31 -22.12 -2.72
C PRO A 188 1.59 -21.85 -4.21
N ASP A 189 0.55 -21.84 -5.04
CA ASP A 189 0.65 -21.58 -6.49
C ASP A 189 0.41 -20.12 -6.89
N LEU A 190 -0.02 -19.28 -5.95
CA LEU A 190 -0.40 -17.90 -6.20
C LEU A 190 0.19 -16.97 -5.15
N CYS A 191 1.19 -16.19 -5.56
CA CYS A 191 1.80 -15.16 -4.71
C CYS A 191 2.28 -15.73 -3.36
N HIS A 192 2.88 -16.92 -3.36
CA HIS A 192 3.28 -17.62 -2.15
C HIS A 192 4.26 -16.81 -1.28
N VAL A 193 4.08 -16.89 0.04
CA VAL A 193 4.97 -16.29 1.05
C VAL A 193 5.61 -17.42 1.85
N CYS A 194 6.92 -17.62 1.64
CA CYS A 194 7.69 -18.66 2.33
C CYS A 194 8.05 -18.23 3.76
N CYS A 195 7.18 -18.51 4.75
CA CYS A 195 7.49 -18.32 6.17
C CYS A 195 8.34 -19.46 6.75
N ASP A 196 8.16 -20.67 6.24
CA ASP A 196 8.80 -21.89 6.76
C ASP A 196 10.32 -21.86 6.72
N LYS A 197 10.91 -21.04 5.83
CA LYS A 197 12.36 -20.84 5.74
C LYS A 197 12.96 -20.24 7.02
N TYR A 198 12.14 -19.66 7.90
CA TYR A 198 12.56 -19.11 9.18
C TYR A 198 12.37 -20.08 10.35
N ASN A 199 11.76 -21.24 10.12
CA ASN A 199 11.60 -22.28 11.14
C ASN A 199 12.87 -23.14 11.22
N SER A 200 13.30 -23.48 12.44
CA SER A 200 14.31 -24.52 12.62
C SER A 200 13.71 -25.90 12.33
N LEU A 201 14.57 -26.91 12.14
CA LEU A 201 14.12 -28.27 11.86
C LEU A 201 13.24 -28.81 13.02
N GLY A 202 11.97 -29.11 12.72
CA GLY A 202 11.01 -29.61 13.70
C GLY A 202 10.23 -28.53 14.47
N GLU A 203 10.47 -27.25 14.19
CA GLU A 203 9.74 -26.12 14.76
C GLU A 203 8.67 -25.60 13.77
N CYS A 204 7.64 -24.93 14.30
CA CYS A 204 6.54 -24.34 13.51
C CYS A 204 6.11 -22.99 14.12
N ASP A 205 7.09 -22.12 14.34
CA ASP A 205 6.86 -20.83 15.00
C ASP A 205 6.43 -19.75 13.99
N TRP A 206 7.10 -19.69 12.84
CA TRP A 206 6.78 -18.78 11.74
C TRP A 206 5.74 -19.41 10.82
N HIS A 207 4.59 -18.75 10.73
CA HIS A 207 3.48 -19.12 9.86
C HIS A 207 2.90 -17.85 9.24
N TYR A 208 2.36 -17.99 8.03
CA TYR A 208 1.72 -16.90 7.32
C TYR A 208 0.34 -16.60 7.90
N GLU A 209 0.06 -15.32 8.12
CA GLU A 209 -1.24 -14.81 8.56
C GLU A 209 -1.69 -13.67 7.64
N SER A 210 -2.89 -13.80 7.06
CA SER A 210 -3.47 -12.76 6.22
C SER A 210 -3.82 -11.49 7.01
N CYS A 211 -4.01 -11.62 8.32
CA CYS A 211 -4.37 -10.56 9.24
C CYS A 211 -3.73 -10.81 10.61
N LYS A 212 -2.73 -10.02 10.96
CA LYS A 212 -2.17 -10.02 12.30
C LYS A 212 -2.07 -8.62 12.85
N GLU A 213 -2.19 -8.53 14.16
CA GLU A 213 -1.82 -7.32 14.87
C GLU A 213 -0.35 -6.98 14.55
N PRO A 214 -0.09 -5.78 14.00
CA PRO A 214 1.27 -5.36 13.63
C PRO A 214 2.17 -5.25 14.86
N CYS A 215 1.57 -5.11 16.04
CA CYS A 215 2.26 -4.91 17.29
C CYS A 215 2.30 -6.19 18.12
N ARG A 216 3.51 -6.61 18.50
CA ARG A 216 3.74 -7.73 19.40
C ARG A 216 4.75 -7.35 20.47
N LYS A 217 4.72 -8.03 21.62
CA LYS A 217 5.81 -7.93 22.60
C LYS A 217 7.09 -8.44 21.96
N THR A 218 8.09 -7.58 21.91
CA THR A 218 9.44 -7.89 21.39
C THR A 218 10.47 -7.22 22.28
N CYS A 219 11.76 -7.55 22.13
CA CYS A 219 12.82 -6.84 22.86
C CYS A 219 12.85 -5.33 22.55
N ARG A 220 12.40 -4.92 21.35
CA ARG A 220 12.29 -3.50 20.95
C ARG A 220 10.98 -2.84 21.40
N ASN A 221 9.95 -3.63 21.68
CA ASN A 221 8.68 -3.17 22.25
C ASN A 221 8.24 -4.11 23.39
N PRO A 222 8.86 -4.01 24.59
CA PRO A 222 8.58 -4.93 25.68
C PRO A 222 7.16 -4.78 26.24
N SER A 223 6.58 -3.58 26.17
CA SER A 223 5.19 -3.32 26.54
C SER A 223 4.19 -3.99 25.61
N GLY A 224 4.52 -4.14 24.32
CA GLY A 224 3.57 -4.55 23.29
C GLY A 224 2.49 -3.50 22.99
N ASN A 225 2.65 -2.26 23.48
CA ASN A 225 1.77 -1.14 23.14
C ASN A 225 2.20 -0.57 21.79
N CYS A 226 1.24 -0.37 20.90
CA CYS A 226 1.41 0.40 19.67
C CYS A 226 0.26 1.39 19.53
N SER A 227 0.35 2.27 18.54
CA SER A 227 -0.74 3.16 18.19
C SER A 227 -1.95 2.35 17.73
N ASP A 228 -3.14 2.61 18.30
CA ASP A 228 -4.42 2.00 17.88
C ASP A 228 -4.80 2.33 16.42
N GLN A 229 -4.02 3.21 15.77
CA GLN A 229 -4.26 3.65 14.40
C GLN A 229 -3.58 2.76 13.34
N ILE A 230 -2.78 1.76 13.74
CA ILE A 230 -2.12 0.86 12.79
C ILE A 230 -3.09 -0.27 12.43
N PRO A 231 -3.44 -0.48 11.15
CA PRO A 231 -4.35 -1.54 10.74
C PRO A 231 -3.67 -2.91 10.89
N LEU A 232 -4.49 -3.96 10.86
CA LEU A 232 -3.99 -5.33 10.71
C LEU A 232 -3.13 -5.45 9.46
N VAL A 233 -2.01 -6.14 9.58
CA VAL A 233 -1.05 -6.36 8.48
C VAL A 233 -0.94 -7.83 8.15
N GLU A 234 -0.47 -8.08 6.93
CA GLU A 234 -0.25 -9.40 6.37
C GLU A 234 1.22 -9.80 6.49
N GLY A 235 1.46 -11.09 6.69
CA GLY A 235 2.76 -11.75 6.54
C GLY A 235 3.06 -12.73 7.65
#